data_AF-A0AA37IGE1-F1
#
_entry.id   AF-A0AA37IGE1-F1
#
_cell.length_a   1.000
_cell.length_b   1.000
_cell.length_c   1.000
_cell.angle_alpha   90.00
_cell.angle_beta   90.00
_cell.angle_gamma   90.00
#
_symmetry.space_group_name_H-M   'P 1'
#
loop_
_entity.id
_entity.type
_entity.pdbx_description
1 polymer ?
#
loop_
_entity_poly.entity_id
_entity_poly.type
_entity_poly.pdbx_seq_one_letter_code
_entity_poly.pdbx_strand_id
1 'polypeptide(L)'
;MDRWKRIQHNIHLRQAALRSQHDNARAPFMNRYFTNKQGAIRRIIDLKRNGPEACGATVVGEHKDGREVHGLEQVLFHLRIGRIAHFTCSSTFVQEIVFVS
;
A
#
# COMPACT_ATOMS: atom_id res chain seq x y z
N MET A 1 3.22 -44.25 -19.31
CA MET A 1 3.21 -42.93 -18.65
C MET A 1 3.44 -43.18 -17.16
N ASP A 2 4.66 -42.92 -16.69
CA ASP A 2 5.15 -43.42 -15.40
C ASP A 2 4.37 -42.86 -14.21
N ARG A 3 3.95 -43.76 -13.31
CA ARG A 3 3.24 -43.45 -12.05
C ARG A 3 3.91 -42.31 -11.27
N TRP A 4 5.25 -42.25 -11.32
CA TRP A 4 6.06 -41.22 -10.69
C TRP A 4 5.87 -39.81 -11.29
N LYS A 5 5.68 -39.69 -12.61
CA LYS A 5 5.42 -38.39 -13.27
C LYS A 5 4.08 -37.81 -12.84
N ARG A 6 3.07 -38.67 -12.63
CA ARG A 6 1.73 -38.27 -12.18
C ARG A 6 1.71 -37.81 -10.72
N ILE A 7 2.52 -38.43 -9.86
CA ILE A 7 2.68 -38.01 -8.46
C ILE A 7 3.36 -36.64 -8.38
N GLN A 8 4.45 -36.43 -9.13
CA GLN A 8 5.16 -35.15 -9.17
C GLN A 8 4.28 -34.02 -9.69
N HIS A 9 3.51 -34.27 -10.75
CA HIS A 9 2.56 -33.29 -11.29
C HIS A 9 1.48 -32.90 -10.27
N ASN A 10 0.93 -33.87 -9.53
CA ASN A 10 -0.08 -33.59 -8.49
C ASN A 10 0.50 -32.83 -7.28
N ILE A 11 1.76 -33.07 -6.92
CA ILE A 11 2.46 -32.29 -5.89
C ILE A 11 2.64 -30.85 -6.35
N HIS A 12 3.06 -30.64 -7.60
CA HIS A 12 3.26 -29.30 -8.15
C HIS A 12 1.94 -28.51 -8.25
N LEU A 13 0.86 -29.15 -8.68
CA LEU A 13 -0.47 -28.54 -8.71
C LEU A 13 -0.98 -28.19 -7.31
N ARG A 14 -0.76 -29.05 -6.32
CA ARG A 14 -1.10 -28.75 -4.91
C ARG A 14 -0.27 -27.60 -4.35
N GLN A 15 1.02 -27.53 -4.66
CA GLN A 15 1.87 -26.40 -4.25
C GLN A 15 1.46 -25.09 -4.92
N ALA A 16 1.10 -25.13 -6.21
CA ALA A 16 0.59 -23.96 -6.93
C ALA A 16 -0.77 -23.49 -6.39
N ALA A 17 -1.68 -24.42 -6.09
CA ALA A 17 -2.97 -24.12 -5.47
C ALA A 17 -2.83 -23.53 -4.06
N LEU A 18 -1.92 -24.06 -3.24
CA LEU A 18 -1.63 -23.52 -1.90
C LEU A 18 -0.98 -22.12 -1.96
N ARG A 19 -0.11 -21.86 -2.93
CA ARG A 19 0.44 -20.51 -3.17
C ARG A 19 -0.65 -19.53 -3.62
N SER A 20 -1.50 -19.95 -4.54
CA SER A 20 -2.64 -19.14 -5.01
C SER A 20 -3.67 -18.86 -3.90
N GLN A 21 -3.88 -19.78 -2.95
CA GLN A 21 -4.76 -19.55 -1.79
C GLN A 21 -4.13 -18.60 -0.76
N HIS A 22 -2.81 -18.61 -0.61
CA HIS A 22 -2.10 -17.71 0.31
C HIS A 22 -2.04 -16.26 -0.23
N ASP A 23 -2.01 -16.09 -1.55
CA ASP A 23 -2.00 -14.77 -2.20
C ASP A 23 -3.38 -14.11 -2.26
N ASN A 24 -4.47 -14.87 -2.13
CA ASN A 24 -5.84 -14.37 -2.35
C ASN A 24 -6.59 -13.93 -1.07
N ALA A 25 -5.98 -14.04 0.12
CA ALA A 25 -6.69 -13.81 1.39
C ALA A 25 -5.89 -13.07 2.48
N ARG A 26 -4.67 -12.60 2.20
CA ARG A 26 -3.88 -11.88 3.21
C ARG A 26 -4.26 -10.41 3.18
N ALA A 27 -4.87 -9.91 4.26
CA ALA A 27 -5.10 -8.48 4.44
C ALA A 27 -3.80 -7.71 4.16
N PRO A 28 -3.85 -6.56 3.45
CA PRO A 28 -2.67 -5.80 3.10
C PRO A 28 -1.85 -5.51 4.36
N PHE A 29 -0.52 -5.55 4.23
CA PHE A 29 0.35 -5.26 5.36
C PHE A 29 0.07 -3.84 5.85
N MET A 30 -0.39 -3.72 7.09
CA MET A 30 -0.79 -2.44 7.68
C MET A 30 0.37 -1.79 8.43
N ASN A 31 0.87 -0.67 7.93
CA ASN A 31 1.89 0.13 8.60
C ASN A 31 1.30 1.45 9.10
N ARG A 32 1.60 1.83 10.35
CA ARG A 32 1.13 3.09 10.95
C ARG A 32 2.23 3.73 11.76
N TYR A 33 2.55 4.99 11.48
CA TYR A 33 3.57 5.73 12.24
C TYR A 33 3.36 7.24 12.24
N PHE A 34 4.05 7.90 13.16
CA PHE A 34 4.07 9.35 13.31
C PHE A 34 5.34 9.93 12.71
N THR A 35 5.22 11.10 12.09
CA THR A 35 6.36 11.85 11.59
C THR A 35 6.05 13.35 11.56
N ASN A 36 7.09 14.16 11.44
CA ASN A 36 6.91 15.60 11.24
C ASN A 36 6.54 15.93 9.79
N LYS A 37 6.17 17.18 9.52
CA LYS A 37 5.83 17.67 8.17
C LYS A 37 6.86 17.28 7.10
N GLN A 38 8.15 17.39 7.39
CA GLN A 38 9.20 17.09 6.41
C GLN A 38 9.33 15.58 6.13
N GLY A 39 9.19 14.75 7.15
CA GLY A 39 9.15 13.30 6.99
C GLY A 39 7.92 12.85 6.20
N ALA A 40 6.76 13.45 6.43
CA ALA A 40 5.54 13.19 5.67
C ALA A 40 5.69 13.59 4.18
N ILE A 41 6.26 14.78 3.92
CA ILE A 41 6.55 15.24 2.55
C ILE A 41 7.55 14.30 1.86
N ARG A 42 8.60 13.88 2.56
CA ARG A 42 9.56 12.91 2.03
C ARG A 42 8.87 11.60 1.67
N ARG A 43 8.03 11.07 2.56
CA ARG A 43 7.31 9.82 2.31
C ARG A 43 6.41 9.91 1.08
N ILE A 44 5.60 10.94 0.95
CA ILE A 44 4.70 11.05 -0.21
C ILE A 44 5.46 11.30 -1.51
N ILE A 45 6.62 11.96 -1.48
CA ILE A 45 7.51 12.07 -2.65
C ILE A 45 8.13 10.71 -2.98
N ASP A 46 8.52 9.93 -1.98
CA ASP A 46 8.99 8.56 -2.19
C ASP A 46 7.88 7.69 -2.80
N LEU A 47 6.62 7.88 -2.40
CA LEU A 47 5.45 7.27 -3.05
C LEU A 47 5.23 7.77 -4.48
N LYS A 48 5.54 9.03 -4.79
CA LYS A 48 5.46 9.55 -6.17
C LYS A 48 6.54 8.96 -7.08
N ARG A 49 7.76 8.82 -6.55
CA ARG A 49 8.95 8.38 -7.29
C ARG A 49 9.06 6.86 -7.41
N ASN A 50 8.77 6.16 -6.31
CA ASN A 50 8.93 4.72 -6.18
C ASN A 50 7.60 3.99 -6.01
N GLY A 51 6.50 4.74 -5.84
CA GLY A 51 5.18 4.20 -5.63
C GLY A 51 4.26 4.44 -6.82
N PRO A 52 2.96 4.39 -6.60
CA PRO A 52 2.15 3.30 -7.14
C PRO A 52 1.36 3.69 -8.38
N GLU A 53 1.82 4.64 -9.17
CA GLU A 53 1.29 4.81 -10.53
C GLU A 53 1.65 3.60 -11.41
N ALA A 54 2.69 2.84 -11.03
CA ALA A 54 2.96 1.50 -11.57
C ALA A 54 2.08 0.37 -10.96
N CYS A 55 1.33 0.63 -9.87
CA CYS A 55 0.62 -0.38 -9.05
C CYS A 55 -0.84 -0.03 -8.64
N GLY A 56 -1.39 1.11 -9.09
CA GLY A 56 -2.77 1.54 -8.80
C GLY A 56 -3.11 1.89 -7.34
N ALA A 57 -2.18 2.37 -6.50
CA ALA A 57 -2.53 2.67 -5.11
C ALA A 57 -3.28 3.99 -4.95
N THR A 58 -4.25 3.97 -4.03
CA THR A 58 -5.08 5.12 -3.65
C THR A 58 -4.42 5.89 -2.52
N VAL A 59 -4.33 7.21 -2.66
CA VAL A 59 -3.85 8.11 -1.60
C VAL A 59 -4.99 9.02 -1.15
N VAL A 60 -5.26 9.03 0.16
CA VAL A 60 -6.29 9.89 0.78
C VAL A 60 -5.68 10.57 2.00
N GLY A 61 -5.74 11.89 2.04
CA GLY A 61 -5.32 12.70 3.17
C GLY A 61 -6.51 13.26 3.92
N GLU A 62 -6.40 13.41 5.23
CA GLU A 62 -7.36 14.15 6.04
C GLU A 62 -6.72 15.44 6.54
N HIS A 63 -7.41 16.55 6.36
CA HIS A 63 -7.05 17.83 6.94
C HIS A 63 -7.22 17.83 8.46
N LYS A 64 -6.57 18.79 9.12
CA LYS A 64 -6.77 19.08 10.54
C LYS A 64 -8.20 19.51 10.90
N ASP A 65 -9.00 19.92 9.90
CA ASP A 65 -10.42 20.24 10.05
C ASP A 65 -11.36 19.06 9.71
N GLY A 66 -10.81 17.86 9.49
CA GLY A 66 -11.54 16.63 9.21
C GLY A 66 -11.97 16.43 7.75
N ARG A 67 -11.63 17.34 6.83
CA ARG A 67 -11.97 17.19 5.41
C ARG A 67 -11.00 16.25 4.69
N GLU A 68 -11.52 15.37 3.86
CA GLU A 68 -10.70 14.50 3.02
C GLU A 68 -10.20 15.21 1.75
N VAL A 69 -9.02 14.81 1.31
CA VAL A 69 -8.35 15.22 0.07
C VAL A 69 -7.86 13.97 -0.63
N HIS A 70 -8.19 13.81 -1.90
CA HIS A 70 -7.88 12.61 -2.65
C HIS A 70 -6.78 12.84 -3.69
N GLY A 71 -5.96 11.82 -3.88
CA GLY A 71 -4.92 11.81 -4.88
C GLY A 71 -3.60 12.35 -4.37
N LEU A 72 -2.52 11.75 -4.87
CA LEU A 72 -1.18 11.99 -4.40
C LEU A 72 -0.77 13.48 -4.50
N GLU A 73 -1.08 14.13 -5.63
CA GLU A 73 -0.67 15.50 -5.87
C GLU A 73 -1.37 16.50 -4.96
N GLN A 74 -2.68 16.33 -4.73
CA GLN A 74 -3.43 17.18 -3.82
C GLN A 74 -2.96 16.98 -2.38
N VAL A 75 -2.79 15.74 -1.92
CA VAL A 75 -2.28 15.47 -0.57
C VAL A 75 -0.89 16.07 -0.37
N LEU A 76 0.01 15.97 -1.36
CA LEU A 76 1.33 16.60 -1.30
C LEU A 76 1.24 18.14 -1.25
N PHE A 77 0.35 18.76 -2.02
CA PHE A 77 0.12 20.20 -1.97
C PHE A 77 -0.35 20.63 -0.57
N HIS A 78 -1.33 19.95 -0.01
CA HIS A 78 -1.90 20.25 1.31
C HIS A 78 -0.93 19.93 2.47
N LEU A 79 -0.05 18.94 2.31
CA LEU A 79 1.06 18.66 3.23
C LEU A 79 2.07 19.82 3.28
N ARG A 80 2.45 20.36 2.12
CA ARG A 80 3.43 21.47 2.04
C ARG A 80 2.97 22.71 2.80
N ILE A 81 1.68 23.03 2.69
CA ILE A 81 1.05 24.15 3.40
C ILE A 81 0.61 23.81 4.83
N GLY A 82 0.89 22.59 5.32
CA GLY A 82 0.71 22.22 6.73
C GLY A 82 -0.73 21.94 7.15
N ARG A 83 -1.63 21.63 6.21
CA ARG A 83 -3.07 21.41 6.47
C ARG A 83 -3.45 19.97 6.77
N ILE A 84 -2.63 19.00 6.36
CA ILE A 84 -2.90 17.56 6.55
C ILE A 84 -2.57 17.15 7.99
N ALA A 85 -3.49 16.43 8.63
CA ALA A 85 -3.30 15.79 9.94
C ALA A 85 -2.73 14.37 9.78
N HIS A 86 -3.24 13.61 8.81
CA HIS A 86 -2.70 12.32 8.44
C HIS A 86 -3.04 11.98 6.98
N PHE A 87 -2.35 11.02 6.39
CA PHE A 87 -2.74 10.47 5.10
C PHE A 87 -2.56 8.96 5.05
N THR A 88 -3.33 8.34 4.18
CA THR A 88 -3.32 6.91 3.90
C THR A 88 -2.84 6.65 2.48
N CYS A 89 -2.11 5.57 2.29
CA CYS A 89 -1.72 5.04 1.00
C CYS A 89 -2.07 3.55 0.97
N SER A 90 -2.97 3.15 0.07
CA SER A 90 -3.54 1.80 0.04
C SER A 90 -3.36 1.19 -1.34
N SER A 91 -2.68 0.04 -1.39
CA SER A 91 -2.51 -0.82 -2.56
C SER A 91 -3.03 -2.23 -2.25
N THR A 92 -3.01 -3.12 -3.24
CA THR A 92 -3.39 -4.53 -3.07
C THR A 92 -2.57 -5.27 -2.00
N PHE A 93 -1.33 -4.84 -1.75
CA PHE A 93 -0.40 -5.56 -0.86
C PHE A 93 -0.05 -4.80 0.42
N VAL A 94 -0.18 -3.47 0.41
CA VAL A 94 0.28 -2.60 1.50
C VAL A 94 -0.75 -1.51 1.75
N GLN A 95 -1.07 -1.30 3.02
CA GLN A 95 -1.82 -0.15 3.50
C GLN A 95 -0.98 0.60 4.54
N GLU A 96 -0.74 1.87 4.32
CA GLU A 96 0.08 2.71 5.19
C GLU A 96 -0.72 3.92 5.66
N ILE A 97 -0.59 4.28 6.94
CA ILE A 97 -1.14 5.49 7.53
C ILE A 97 0.00 6.30 8.16
N VAL A 98 0.11 7.56 7.76
CA VAL A 98 1.16 8.48 8.19
C VAL A 98 0.52 9.64 8.94
N PHE A 99 0.76 9.72 10.24
CA PHE A 99 0.29 10.81 11.10
C PHE A 99 1.31 11.95 11.13
N VAL A 100 0.85 13.19 10.99
CA VAL A 100 1.68 14.39 10.93
C VAL A 100 1.59 15.15 12.26
N SER A 101 2.68 15.13 13.03
CA SER A 101 2.84 15.85 14.31
C SER A 101 3.62 17.16 14.14
#